data_AF-A0A1I8H1R4-F1
#
_entry.id   AF-A0A1I8H1R4-F1
#
_cell.length_a   1.000
_cell.length_b   1.000
_cell.length_c   1.000
_cell.angle_alpha   90.00
_cell.angle_beta   90.00
_cell.angle_gamma   90.00
#
_symmetry.space_group_name_H-M   'P 1'
#
loop_
_entity.id
_entity.type
_entity.pdbx_description
1 polymer ?
#
loop_
_entity_poly.entity_id
_entity_poly.type
_entity_poly.pdbx_seq_one_letter_code
_entity_poly.pdbx_strand_id
1 'polypeptide(L)'
;VLENFLYKCEEGYSKWGNPYHNLVHGADVAQTCHFIMHDSKLVNWLTDLEIFATIIAALIHDYEHTGTTNNFHINTNSDLALLYNDKGVLENYHQIKNMKQLLSMPEKIDKEKALALMLHCADISHPGKRWDLHYRWTLGLLEEFFR
;
A
#
# COMPACT_ATOMS: atom_id res chain seq x y z
N VAL A 1 22.46 -9.20 2.94
CA VAL A 1 21.72 -8.41 1.93
C VAL A 1 20.28 -8.16 2.38
N LEU A 2 19.48 -9.20 2.63
CA LEU A 2 18.09 -9.06 3.11
C LEU A 2 17.99 -8.30 4.45
N GLU A 3 18.78 -8.65 5.46
CA GLU A 3 18.75 -7.95 6.76
C GLU A 3 19.04 -6.45 6.60
N ASN A 4 20.09 -6.09 5.85
CA ASN A 4 20.41 -4.69 5.59
C ASN A 4 19.27 -3.95 4.87
N PHE A 5 18.56 -4.61 3.95
CA PHE A 5 17.39 -4.05 3.31
C PHE A 5 16.26 -3.81 4.32
N LEU A 6 15.96 -4.79 5.18
CA LEU A 6 14.92 -4.65 6.20
C LEU A 6 15.25 -3.57 7.23
N TYR A 7 16.52 -3.46 7.65
CA TYR A 7 16.98 -2.35 8.51
C TYR A 7 16.78 -0.99 7.84
N LYS A 8 17.03 -0.88 6.54
CA LYS A 8 16.78 0.36 5.80
C LYS A 8 15.29 0.70 5.75
N CYS A 9 14.42 -0.29 5.53
CA CYS A 9 12.97 -0.08 5.60
C CYS A 9 12.56 0.43 6.99
N GLU A 10 13.04 -0.21 8.07
CA GLU A 10 12.77 0.22 9.44
C GLU A 10 13.22 1.67 9.71
N GLU A 11 14.43 2.04 9.28
CA GLU A 11 14.92 3.42 9.38
C GLU A 11 13.99 4.41 8.65
N GLY A 12 13.58 4.09 7.41
CA GLY A 12 12.71 4.95 6.62
C GLY A 12 11.32 5.15 7.21
N TYR A 13 10.68 4.06 7.67
CA TYR A 13 9.38 4.15 8.34
C TYR A 13 9.42 4.86 9.69
N SER A 14 10.56 4.80 10.38
CA SER A 14 10.72 5.43 11.70
C SER A 14 11.05 6.92 11.62
N LYS A 15 11.39 7.42 10.43
CA LYS A 15 11.90 8.79 10.20
C LYS A 15 11.01 9.91 10.76
N TRP A 16 9.69 9.75 10.67
CA TRP A 16 8.72 10.78 11.05
C TRP A 16 7.87 10.42 12.28
N GLY A 17 8.07 9.22 12.85
CA GLY A 17 7.32 8.78 14.04
C GLY A 17 5.81 8.72 13.83
N ASN A 18 5.37 8.29 12.65
CA ASN A 18 3.96 8.24 12.23
C ASN A 18 3.15 7.22 13.06
N PRO A 19 1.94 7.57 13.56
CA PRO A 19 1.07 6.62 14.25
C PRO A 19 0.46 5.55 13.34
N TYR A 20 0.21 5.89 12.06
CA TYR A 20 -0.40 4.97 11.09
C TYR A 20 0.62 4.51 10.05
N HIS A 21 1.18 5.40 9.24
CA HIS A 21 2.10 5.03 8.14
C HIS A 21 3.51 4.74 8.68
N ASN A 22 3.66 3.59 9.36
CA ASN A 22 4.88 3.11 10.01
C ASN A 22 5.23 1.67 9.62
N LEU A 23 6.31 1.13 10.20
CA LEU A 23 6.82 -0.20 9.86
C LEU A 23 5.79 -1.31 10.08
N VAL A 24 4.95 -1.17 11.11
CA VAL A 24 3.89 -2.14 11.41
C VAL A 24 2.84 -2.14 10.32
N HIS A 25 2.52 -0.97 9.74
CA HIS A 25 1.60 -0.88 8.62
C HIS A 25 2.19 -1.54 7.38
N GLY A 26 3.43 -1.23 7.01
CA GLY A 26 4.13 -1.91 5.91
C GLY A 26 4.18 -3.45 6.06
N ALA A 27 4.40 -3.94 7.29
CA ALA A 27 4.37 -5.37 7.59
C ALA A 27 2.95 -5.97 7.48
N ASP A 28 1.93 -5.27 7.96
CA ASP A 28 0.52 -5.68 7.88
C ASP A 28 0.05 -5.78 6.42
N VAL A 29 0.41 -4.83 5.57
CA VAL A 29 0.12 -4.85 4.13
C VAL A 29 0.83 -6.01 3.44
N ALA A 30 2.12 -6.22 3.71
CA ALA A 30 2.88 -7.34 3.14
C ALA A 30 2.28 -8.71 3.55
N GLN A 31 1.91 -8.88 4.82
CA GLN A 31 1.26 -10.09 5.31
C GLN A 31 -0.13 -10.27 4.69
N THR A 32 -0.89 -9.19 4.54
CA THR A 32 -2.23 -9.23 3.92
C THR A 32 -2.14 -9.60 2.44
N CYS A 33 -1.18 -9.04 1.68
CA CYS A 33 -0.89 -9.46 0.31
C CYS A 33 -0.57 -10.95 0.22
N HIS A 34 0.31 -11.45 1.09
CA HIS A 34 0.63 -12.88 1.16
C HIS A 34 -0.63 -13.72 1.42
N PHE A 35 -1.45 -13.33 2.40
CA PHE A 35 -2.71 -14.02 2.72
C PHE A 35 -3.65 -14.06 1.51
N ILE A 36 -3.92 -12.91 0.87
CA ILE A 36 -4.82 -12.84 -0.30
C ILE A 36 -4.30 -13.73 -1.42
N MET A 37 -3.00 -13.71 -1.74
CA MET A 37 -2.43 -14.54 -2.80
C MET A 37 -2.64 -16.05 -2.54
N HIS A 38 -2.47 -16.50 -1.30
CA HIS A 38 -2.58 -17.91 -0.93
C HIS A 38 -4.03 -18.41 -0.79
N ASP A 39 -4.90 -17.57 -0.20
CA ASP A 39 -6.29 -17.93 0.03
C ASP A 39 -7.07 -18.00 -1.29
N SER A 40 -6.89 -16.98 -2.16
CA SER A 40 -7.49 -16.93 -3.50
C SER A 40 -6.85 -17.85 -4.54
N LYS A 41 -5.75 -18.55 -4.19
CA LYS A 41 -4.94 -19.38 -5.09
C LYS A 41 -4.27 -18.62 -6.24
N LEU A 42 -4.18 -17.29 -6.17
CA LEU A 42 -3.41 -16.49 -7.13
C LEU A 42 -1.95 -16.92 -7.21
N VAL A 43 -1.37 -17.44 -6.13
CA VAL A 43 -0.01 -18.03 -6.14
C VAL A 43 0.21 -19.08 -7.25
N ASN A 44 -0.82 -19.80 -7.68
CA ASN A 44 -0.71 -20.81 -8.74
C ASN A 44 -0.62 -20.19 -10.15
N TRP A 45 -0.99 -18.90 -10.28
CA TRP A 45 -0.95 -18.15 -11.53
C TRP A 45 0.29 -17.25 -11.65
N LEU A 46 0.96 -17.01 -10.52
CA LEU A 46 2.11 -16.13 -10.42
C LEU A 46 3.42 -16.92 -10.48
N THR A 47 4.46 -16.30 -11.02
CA THR A 47 5.84 -16.79 -10.91
C THR A 47 6.44 -16.41 -9.55
N ASP A 48 7.49 -17.12 -9.13
CA ASP A 48 8.21 -16.80 -7.90
C ASP A 48 8.72 -15.35 -7.87
N LEU A 49 9.11 -14.82 -9.05
CA LEU A 49 9.54 -13.43 -9.19
C LEU A 49 8.38 -12.45 -9.00
N GLU A 50 7.19 -12.74 -9.53
CA GLU A 50 6.00 -11.91 -9.35
C GLU A 50 5.55 -11.91 -7.87
N ILE A 51 5.61 -13.06 -7.20
CA ILE A 51 5.31 -13.18 -5.76
C ILE A 51 6.33 -12.37 -4.95
N PHE A 52 7.62 -12.56 -5.21
CA PHE A 52 8.69 -11.82 -4.54
C PHE A 52 8.55 -10.32 -4.74
N ALA A 53 8.37 -9.87 -5.98
CA ALA A 53 8.18 -8.46 -6.31
C ALA A 53 6.98 -7.85 -5.59
N THR A 54 5.88 -8.60 -5.48
CA THR A 54 4.66 -8.14 -4.79
C THR A 54 4.89 -7.95 -3.29
N ILE A 55 5.61 -8.87 -2.64
CA ILE A 55 5.94 -8.75 -1.22
C ILE A 55 6.90 -7.59 -0.98
N ILE A 56 7.91 -7.40 -1.83
CA ILE A 56 8.82 -6.25 -1.75
C ILE A 56 8.07 -4.94 -1.97
N ALA A 57 7.18 -4.86 -2.96
CA ALA A 57 6.36 -3.68 -3.23
C ALA A 57 5.51 -3.31 -2.00
N ALA A 58 4.87 -4.30 -1.36
CA ALA A 58 4.10 -4.07 -0.14
C ALA A 58 4.97 -3.56 1.03
N LEU A 59 6.16 -4.12 1.22
CA LEU A 59 7.07 -3.70 2.28
C LEU A 59 7.53 -2.24 2.12
N ILE A 60 7.67 -1.73 0.90
CA ILE A 60 8.23 -0.39 0.65
C ILE A 60 7.17 0.66 0.26
N HIS A 61 5.88 0.31 0.19
CA HIS A 61 4.88 1.17 -0.44
C HIS A 61 4.73 2.54 0.22
N ASP A 62 4.99 2.63 1.54
CA ASP A 62 4.93 3.86 2.34
C ASP A 62 6.30 4.25 2.94
N TYR A 63 7.39 3.79 2.32
CA TYR A 63 8.74 4.13 2.77
C TYR A 63 8.93 5.66 2.85
N GLU A 64 9.35 6.15 4.03
CA GLU A 64 9.53 7.58 4.34
C GLU A 64 8.27 8.46 4.24
N HIS A 65 7.07 7.88 4.33
CA HIS A 65 5.81 8.63 4.39
C HIS A 65 5.88 9.74 5.47
N THR A 66 5.48 10.97 5.13
CA THR A 66 5.67 12.15 6.01
C THR A 66 4.59 12.31 7.09
N GLY A 67 3.58 11.45 7.05
CA GLY A 67 2.40 11.55 7.90
C GLY A 67 1.36 12.56 7.39
N THR A 68 1.55 13.10 6.18
CA THR A 68 0.67 14.11 5.58
C THR A 68 0.23 13.71 4.19
N THR A 69 -0.92 14.24 3.75
CA THR A 69 -1.50 13.88 2.45
C THR A 69 -0.81 14.58 1.28
N ASN A 70 -0.97 14.04 0.06
CA ASN A 70 -0.53 14.73 -1.17
C ASN A 70 -1.07 16.17 -1.26
N ASN A 71 -2.34 16.38 -0.90
CA ASN A 71 -2.94 17.72 -0.91
C ASN A 71 -2.25 18.68 0.06
N PHE A 72 -1.76 18.19 1.21
CA PHE A 72 -0.96 19.01 2.12
C PHE A 72 0.34 19.45 1.43
N HIS A 73 1.07 18.51 0.85
CA HIS A 73 2.32 18.79 0.12
C HIS A 73 2.16 19.79 -1.03
N ILE A 74 1.08 19.68 -1.80
CA ILE A 74 0.73 20.61 -2.90
C ILE A 74 0.41 21.99 -2.33
N ASN A 75 -0.47 22.06 -1.32
CA ASN A 75 -0.93 23.34 -0.76
C ASN A 75 0.19 24.09 -0.02
N THR A 76 1.17 23.38 0.54
CA THR A 76 2.32 24.00 1.22
C THR A 76 3.51 24.25 0.31
N ASN A 77 3.42 23.92 -1.00
CA ASN A 77 4.53 24.00 -1.96
C ASN A 77 5.80 23.31 -1.45
N SER A 78 5.65 22.12 -0.87
CA SER A 78 6.81 21.37 -0.35
C SER A 78 7.76 20.95 -1.47
N ASP A 79 9.04 20.73 -1.14
CA ASP A 79 10.03 20.20 -2.10
C ASP A 79 9.57 18.91 -2.79
N LEU A 80 8.75 18.10 -2.10
CA LEU A 80 8.16 16.87 -2.64
C LEU A 80 7.15 17.16 -3.76
N ALA A 81 6.26 18.14 -3.58
CA ALA A 81 5.29 18.52 -4.60
C ALA A 81 5.97 19.10 -5.85
N LEU A 82 7.02 19.91 -5.63
CA LEU A 82 7.84 20.47 -6.71
C LEU A 82 8.61 19.39 -7.48
N LEU A 83 9.06 18.34 -6.81
CA LEU A 83 9.77 17.22 -7.43
C LEU A 83 8.85 16.32 -8.26
N TYR A 84 7.61 16.09 -7.81
CA TYR A 84 6.69 15.13 -8.43
C TYR A 84 5.57 15.73 -9.30
N ASN A 85 5.53 17.06 -9.48
CA ASN A 85 4.59 17.75 -10.39
C ASN A 85 3.12 17.34 -10.21
N ASP A 86 2.62 17.34 -8.97
CA ASP A 86 1.19 17.21 -8.62
C ASP A 86 0.45 15.94 -9.10
N LYS A 87 1.15 14.88 -9.52
CA LYS A 87 0.52 13.60 -9.92
C LYS A 87 0.30 12.69 -8.72
N GLY A 88 -0.93 12.23 -8.49
CA GLY A 88 -1.20 11.18 -7.48
C GLY A 88 -2.57 11.13 -6.82
N VAL A 89 -3.66 11.54 -7.48
CA VAL A 89 -5.03 11.41 -6.93
C VAL A 89 -6.01 10.74 -7.90
N LEU A 90 -5.88 10.99 -9.20
CA LEU A 90 -6.80 10.43 -10.21
C LEU A 90 -6.51 8.95 -10.53
N GLU A 91 -5.27 8.49 -10.34
CA GLU A 91 -4.85 7.14 -10.72
C GLU A 91 -5.61 6.04 -9.94
N ASN A 92 -5.97 6.28 -8.67
CA ASN A 92 -6.70 5.32 -7.83
C ASN A 92 -8.19 5.15 -8.20
N TYR A 93 -8.88 6.23 -8.61
CA TYR A 93 -10.29 6.16 -9.02
C TYR A 93 -10.46 5.43 -10.37
N HIS A 94 -9.49 5.60 -11.27
CA HIS A 94 -9.48 4.92 -12.56
C HIS A 94 -9.25 3.40 -12.42
N GLN A 95 -8.46 2.95 -11.44
CA GLN A 95 -8.18 1.52 -11.20
C GLN A 95 -9.44 0.73 -10.83
N ILE A 96 -10.27 1.23 -9.92
CA ILE A 96 -11.52 0.56 -9.46
C ILE A 96 -12.59 0.54 -10.58
N LYS A 97 -12.73 1.65 -11.33
CA LYS A 97 -13.68 1.72 -12.45
C LYS A 97 -13.29 0.76 -13.58
N ASN A 98 -11.99 0.66 -13.88
CA ASN A 98 -11.46 -0.29 -14.86
C ASN A 98 -11.68 -1.74 -14.42
N MET A 99 -11.63 -2.05 -13.12
CA MET A 99 -11.86 -3.43 -12.65
C MET A 99 -13.31 -3.90 -12.84
N LYS A 100 -14.33 -3.08 -12.54
CA LYS A 100 -15.73 -3.47 -12.82
C LYS A 100 -15.94 -3.81 -14.31
N GLN A 101 -15.19 -3.16 -15.19
CA GLN A 101 -15.21 -3.41 -16.62
C GLN A 101 -14.42 -4.67 -16.99
N LEU A 102 -13.23 -4.88 -16.42
CA LEU A 102 -12.39 -6.06 -16.65
C LEU A 102 -13.02 -7.37 -16.13
N LEU A 103 -13.71 -7.35 -14.99
CA LEU A 103 -14.46 -8.51 -14.46
C LEU A 103 -15.64 -8.93 -15.34
N SER A 104 -16.08 -8.04 -16.25
CA SER A 104 -17.19 -8.28 -17.18
C SER A 104 -16.73 -8.70 -18.58
N MET A 105 -15.43 -8.75 -18.85
CA MET A 105 -14.87 -9.06 -20.17
C MET A 105 -14.30 -10.49 -20.23
N PRO A 106 -14.47 -11.21 -21.35
CA PRO A 106 -13.92 -12.54 -21.56
C PRO A 106 -12.40 -12.55 -21.88
N GLU A 107 -11.71 -11.41 -21.80
CA GLU A 107 -10.26 -11.30 -22.04
C GLU A 107 -9.41 -11.68 -20.80
N LYS A 108 -8.17 -12.08 -21.05
CA LYS A 108 -7.18 -12.35 -19.99
C LYS A 108 -6.98 -11.08 -19.15
N ILE A 109 -7.27 -11.18 -17.85
CA ILE A 109 -6.92 -10.16 -16.87
C ILE A 109 -5.40 -9.95 -16.89
N ASP A 110 -4.98 -8.69 -16.94
CA ASP A 110 -3.59 -8.28 -16.84
C ASP A 110 -3.08 -8.53 -15.41
N LYS A 111 -2.01 -9.33 -15.27
CA LYS A 111 -1.40 -9.69 -13.99
C LYS A 111 -0.99 -8.46 -13.20
N GLU A 112 -0.41 -7.46 -13.86
CA GLU A 112 0.09 -6.26 -13.19
C GLU A 112 -1.06 -5.48 -12.54
N LYS A 113 -2.19 -5.35 -13.24
CA LYS A 113 -3.39 -4.69 -12.71
C LYS A 113 -4.04 -5.48 -11.57
N ALA A 114 -4.04 -6.81 -11.67
CA ALA A 114 -4.54 -7.68 -10.61
C ALA A 114 -3.70 -7.54 -9.33
N LEU A 115 -2.36 -7.56 -9.46
CA LEU A 115 -1.45 -7.39 -8.34
C LEU A 115 -1.50 -5.97 -7.75
N ALA A 116 -1.59 -4.94 -8.60
CA ALA A 116 -1.75 -3.56 -8.17
C ALA A 116 -3.04 -3.36 -7.37
N LEU A 117 -4.17 -3.93 -7.83
CA LEU A 117 -5.38 -3.86 -7.02
C LEU A 117 -5.23 -4.65 -5.73
N MET A 118 -4.66 -5.85 -5.76
CA MET A 118 -4.48 -6.65 -4.56
C MET A 118 -3.69 -5.89 -3.50
N LEU A 119 -2.60 -5.22 -3.90
CA LEU A 119 -1.82 -4.36 -3.01
C LEU A 119 -2.68 -3.23 -2.45
N HIS A 120 -3.46 -2.54 -3.29
CA HIS A 120 -4.37 -1.50 -2.83
C HIS A 120 -5.44 -2.03 -1.84
N CYS A 121 -6.02 -3.19 -2.11
CA CYS A 121 -6.96 -3.84 -1.19
C CYS A 121 -6.30 -4.21 0.14
N ALA A 122 -5.04 -4.64 0.12
CA ALA A 122 -4.28 -4.97 1.33
C ALA A 122 -3.96 -3.73 2.17
N ASP A 123 -3.60 -2.63 1.52
CA ASP A 123 -3.35 -1.32 2.14
C ASP A 123 -4.57 -0.83 2.95
N ILE A 124 -5.75 -0.78 2.33
CA ILE A 124 -6.99 -0.34 3.01
C ILE A 124 -7.75 -1.46 3.74
N SER A 125 -7.10 -2.58 4.05
CA SER A 125 -7.78 -3.80 4.52
C SER A 125 -8.20 -3.78 6.01
N HIS A 126 -7.72 -2.82 6.81
CA HIS A 126 -7.96 -2.83 8.25
C HIS A 126 -9.45 -2.89 8.68
N PRO A 127 -10.45 -2.38 7.93
CA PRO A 127 -11.88 -2.59 8.23
C PRO A 127 -12.37 -4.04 8.06
N GLY A 128 -11.67 -4.86 7.27
CA GLY A 128 -11.95 -6.29 7.13
C GLY A 128 -11.29 -7.16 8.20
N LYS A 129 -10.45 -6.57 9.06
CA LYS A 129 -9.78 -7.28 10.16
C LYS A 129 -10.67 -7.34 11.40
N ARG A 130 -10.26 -8.13 12.40
CA ARG A 130 -10.93 -8.17 13.70
C ARG A 130 -11.07 -6.76 14.29
N TRP A 131 -12.17 -6.52 15.00
CA TRP A 131 -12.49 -5.20 15.56
C TRP A 131 -11.35 -4.60 16.39
N ASP A 132 -10.64 -5.39 17.19
CA ASP A 132 -9.54 -4.90 18.02
C ASP A 132 -8.36 -4.38 17.20
N LEU A 133 -8.08 -4.96 16.03
CA LEU A 133 -7.08 -4.47 15.10
C LEU A 133 -7.60 -3.28 14.30
N HIS A 134 -8.81 -3.38 13.75
CA HIS A 134 -9.45 -2.29 13.01
C HIS A 134 -9.47 -0.99 13.83
N TYR A 135 -9.93 -1.08 15.09
CA TYR A 135 -10.01 0.04 16.02
C TYR A 135 -8.65 0.69 16.28
N ARG A 136 -7.60 -0.10 16.52
CA ARG A 136 -6.23 0.43 16.72
C ARG A 136 -5.73 1.17 15.49
N TRP A 137 -5.90 0.58 14.30
CA TRP A 137 -5.52 1.24 13.04
C TRP A 137 -6.29 2.53 12.81
N THR A 138 -7.60 2.53 13.08
CA THR A 138 -8.42 3.75 13.00
C THR A 138 -7.92 4.84 13.95
N LEU A 139 -7.55 4.50 15.19
CA LEU A 139 -6.99 5.48 16.12
C LEU A 139 -5.65 6.04 15.65
N GLY A 140 -4.75 5.19 15.15
CA GLY A 140 -3.48 5.65 14.56
C GLY A 140 -3.71 6.59 13.39
N LEU A 141 -4.63 6.25 12.48
CA LEU A 141 -4.93 7.10 11.32
C LEU A 141 -5.51 8.45 11.73
N LEU A 142 -6.41 8.47 12.72
CA LEU A 142 -6.97 9.71 13.27
C LEU A 142 -5.89 10.55 13.97
N GLU A 143 -5.03 9.94 14.79
CA GLU A 143 -3.93 10.65 15.42
C GLU A 143 -3.02 11.30 14.38
N GLU A 144 -2.67 10.56 13.33
CA GLU A 144 -1.83 11.08 12.26
C GLU A 144 -2.50 12.23 11.50
N PHE A 145 -3.79 12.09 11.18
CA PHE A 145 -4.55 13.12 10.46
C PHE A 145 -4.67 14.44 11.24
N PHE A 146 -4.69 14.38 12.58
CA PHE A 146 -4.86 15.55 13.45
C PHE A 146 -3.54 16.11 14.02
N ARG A 147 -2.38 15.61 13.59
CA ARG A 147 -1.08 16.21 13.92
C ARG A 147 -0.85 17.50 13.12
#